data_AF-A0A3B9C335-F1
#
_entry.id   AF-A0A3B9C335-F1
#
_cell.length_a   1.000
_cell.length_b   1.000
_cell.length_c   1.000
_cell.angle_alpha   90.00
_cell.angle_beta   90.00
_cell.angle_gamma   90.00
#
_symmetry.space_group_name_H-M   'P 1'
#
loop_
_entity.id
_entity.type
_entity.pdbx_description
1 polymer ?
#
loop_
_entity_poly.entity_id
_entity_poly.type
_entity_poly.pdbx_seq_one_letter_code
_entity_poly.pdbx_strand_id
1 'polypeptide(L)'
;SLHALGPPEVAHITKLEKSTHHEVLKALKEAGLDSLPGAGAEILNDRVRRLISKGKCGAKEWLDVMREAHRLNITTSATMMFGHVETLEERFQHLVDIRQVLSEYPDSAKGFLAFIPWTFQDTGTLLRRIRGTKNNILGEEYIRMIAMSRIMLPNIKNIQASWLTVGKEIAQVCLYAGANDFGSIMLEENVVSAAGAPHRFTFKTIQEAIRQAGYEPQLRNQEYDFRTLPETVEEQVIDY
;
A
#
# COMPACT_ATOMS: atom_id res chain seq x y z
N SER A 1 11.79 -0.35 -14.44
CA SER A 1 10.98 -0.78 -13.29
C SER A 1 9.51 -0.59 -13.60
N LEU A 2 8.87 -1.61 -14.16
CA LEU A 2 7.41 -1.68 -14.31
C LEU A 2 6.80 -2.16 -12.98
N HIS A 3 6.03 -1.27 -12.35
CA HIS A 3 5.25 -1.55 -11.14
C HIS A 3 3.77 -1.53 -11.52
N ALA A 4 3.18 -2.70 -11.75
CA ALA A 4 1.88 -2.80 -12.39
C ALA A 4 1.07 -4.00 -11.88
N LEU A 5 -0.25 -3.95 -12.14
CA LEU A 5 -1.24 -4.94 -11.71
C LEU A 5 -1.32 -5.06 -10.18
N GLY A 6 -2.05 -6.05 -9.70
CA GLY A 6 -2.12 -6.44 -8.30
C GLY A 6 -2.60 -7.88 -8.20
N PRO A 7 -2.65 -8.47 -7.00
CA PRO A 7 -3.13 -9.83 -6.86
C PRO A 7 -4.55 -10.09 -7.40
N PRO A 8 -5.52 -9.17 -7.30
CA PRO A 8 -6.81 -9.37 -7.96
C PRO A 8 -6.70 -9.52 -9.48
N GLU A 9 -5.87 -8.71 -10.13
CA GLU A 9 -5.65 -8.75 -11.57
C GLU A 9 -4.91 -10.04 -11.98
N VAL A 10 -3.87 -10.43 -11.24
CA VAL A 10 -3.16 -11.71 -11.47
C VAL A 10 -4.12 -12.88 -11.31
N ALA A 11 -4.93 -12.90 -10.25
CA ALA A 11 -5.92 -13.95 -10.04
C ALA A 11 -6.98 -13.99 -11.15
N HIS A 12 -7.38 -12.83 -11.69
CA HIS A 12 -8.28 -12.75 -12.82
C HIS A 12 -7.66 -13.33 -14.09
N ILE A 13 -6.42 -12.93 -14.42
CA ILE A 13 -5.67 -13.46 -15.57
C ILE A 13 -5.48 -14.97 -15.44
N THR A 14 -5.12 -15.47 -14.25
CA THR A 14 -5.00 -16.91 -13.99
C THR A 14 -6.28 -17.68 -14.33
N LYS A 15 -7.45 -17.13 -14.00
CA LYS A 15 -8.75 -17.74 -14.33
C LYS A 15 -9.06 -17.73 -15.82
N LEU A 16 -8.74 -16.63 -16.51
CA LEU A 16 -8.95 -16.52 -17.96
C LEU A 16 -8.05 -17.50 -18.73
N GLU A 17 -6.78 -17.58 -18.35
CA GLU A 17 -5.77 -18.43 -19.00
C GLU A 17 -5.84 -19.90 -18.57
N LYS A 18 -6.72 -20.23 -17.60
CA LYS A 18 -6.82 -21.58 -16.99
C LYS A 18 -5.45 -22.10 -16.55
N SER A 19 -4.66 -21.22 -15.95
CA SER A 19 -3.26 -21.47 -15.58
C SER A 19 -3.08 -21.47 -14.06
N THR A 20 -1.83 -21.41 -13.58
CA THR A 20 -1.50 -21.20 -12.16
C THR A 20 -0.99 -19.77 -11.94
N HIS A 21 -1.08 -19.26 -10.71
CA HIS A 21 -0.51 -17.95 -10.37
C HIS A 21 1.00 -17.92 -10.66
N HIS A 22 1.69 -19.03 -10.44
CA HIS A 22 3.12 -19.17 -10.72
C HIS A 22 3.44 -18.94 -12.21
N GLU A 23 2.77 -19.67 -13.10
CA GLU A 23 3.03 -19.54 -14.54
C GLU A 23 2.64 -18.16 -15.08
N VAL A 24 1.53 -17.59 -14.60
CA VAL A 24 1.14 -16.22 -14.96
C VAL A 24 2.18 -15.20 -14.51
N LEU A 25 2.61 -15.25 -13.26
CA LEU A 25 3.61 -14.30 -12.73
C LEU A 25 4.97 -14.49 -13.40
N LYS A 26 5.35 -15.73 -13.71
CA LYS A 26 6.58 -16.04 -14.44
C LYS A 26 6.54 -15.43 -15.85
N ALA A 27 5.44 -15.64 -16.59
CA ALA A 27 5.27 -15.03 -17.91
C ALA A 27 5.26 -13.50 -17.86
N LEU A 28 4.59 -12.90 -16.86
CA LEU A 28 4.60 -11.44 -16.66
C LEU A 28 6.00 -10.92 -16.35
N LYS A 29 6.77 -11.62 -15.51
CA LYS A 29 8.15 -11.29 -15.19
C LYS A 29 9.04 -11.37 -16.42
N GLU A 30 8.93 -12.43 -17.22
CA GLU A 30 9.64 -12.59 -18.49
C GLU A 30 9.27 -11.49 -19.51
N ALA A 31 8.04 -10.99 -19.46
CA ALA A 31 7.59 -9.84 -20.25
C ALA A 31 8.02 -8.47 -19.71
N GLY A 32 8.70 -8.41 -18.55
CA GLY A 32 9.26 -7.18 -17.98
C GLY A 32 8.57 -6.64 -16.73
N LEU A 33 7.71 -7.42 -16.06
CA LEU A 33 7.19 -7.05 -14.74
C LEU A 33 8.31 -7.08 -13.69
N ASP A 34 8.66 -5.91 -13.16
CA ASP A 34 9.74 -5.78 -12.17
C ASP A 34 9.21 -5.92 -10.73
N SER A 35 7.98 -5.47 -10.45
CA SER A 35 7.39 -5.49 -9.11
C SER A 35 5.86 -5.55 -9.12
N LEU A 36 5.29 -6.14 -8.07
CA LEU A 36 3.83 -6.31 -7.91
C LEU A 36 3.30 -5.45 -6.74
N PRO A 37 2.48 -4.44 -7.00
CA PRO A 37 1.82 -3.64 -5.97
C PRO A 37 0.93 -4.48 -5.04
N GLY A 38 0.92 -4.13 -3.75
CA GLY A 38 0.02 -4.72 -2.74
C GLY A 38 -1.44 -4.29 -2.82
N ALA A 39 -1.87 -3.69 -3.93
CA ALA A 39 -3.22 -3.15 -4.08
C ALA A 39 -4.29 -4.26 -4.00
N GLY A 40 -5.52 -3.87 -3.61
CA GLY A 40 -6.67 -4.78 -3.54
C GLY A 40 -6.68 -5.74 -2.35
N ALA A 41 -5.76 -5.57 -1.40
CA ALA A 41 -5.79 -6.26 -0.11
C ALA A 41 -6.94 -5.78 0.77
N GLU A 42 -7.12 -4.46 0.88
CA GLU A 42 -8.04 -3.79 1.80
C GLU A 42 -7.89 -4.35 3.23
N ILE A 43 -8.77 -5.28 3.63
CA ILE A 43 -8.61 -6.16 4.78
C ILE A 43 -8.62 -7.61 4.29
N LEU A 44 -7.60 -8.39 4.65
CA LEU A 44 -7.45 -9.80 4.30
C LEU A 44 -8.32 -10.70 5.20
N ASN A 45 -9.62 -10.43 5.19
CA ASN A 45 -10.62 -11.22 5.89
C ASN A 45 -11.83 -11.43 4.97
N ASP A 46 -12.27 -12.67 4.79
CA ASP A 46 -13.33 -12.98 3.81
C ASP A 46 -14.68 -12.35 4.16
N ARG A 47 -15.00 -12.12 5.44
CA ARG A 47 -16.22 -11.37 5.82
C ARG A 47 -16.13 -9.96 5.27
N VAL A 48 -15.03 -9.25 5.52
CA VAL A 48 -14.83 -7.88 5.07
C VAL A 48 -14.80 -7.81 3.54
N ARG A 49 -14.04 -8.70 2.88
CA ARG A 49 -13.92 -8.74 1.41
C ARG A 49 -15.26 -8.96 0.72
N ARG A 50 -16.13 -9.82 1.26
CA ARG A 50 -17.51 -10.00 0.74
C ARG A 50 -18.35 -8.72 0.80
N LEU A 51 -18.06 -7.83 1.75
CA LEU A 51 -18.80 -6.58 1.94
C LEU A 51 -18.30 -5.46 1.02
N ILE A 52 -16.99 -5.36 0.79
CA ILE A 52 -16.37 -4.20 0.12
C ILE A 52 -15.82 -4.49 -1.28
N SER A 53 -15.54 -5.76 -1.63
CA SER A 53 -14.78 -6.14 -2.83
C SER A 53 -15.44 -7.30 -3.59
N LYS A 54 -16.76 -7.22 -3.82
CA LYS A 54 -17.49 -8.23 -4.60
C LYS A 54 -16.87 -8.39 -5.99
N GLY A 55 -16.42 -9.60 -6.31
CA GLY A 55 -15.81 -9.93 -7.61
C GLY A 55 -14.28 -9.91 -7.63
N LYS A 56 -13.60 -9.39 -6.59
CA LYS A 56 -12.16 -9.55 -6.43
C LYS A 56 -11.81 -10.91 -5.80
N CYS A 57 -10.54 -11.30 -5.87
CA CYS A 57 -10.02 -12.52 -5.25
C CYS A 57 -10.31 -12.59 -3.73
N GLY A 58 -10.32 -13.80 -3.15
CA GLY A 58 -10.44 -13.98 -1.69
C GLY A 58 -9.18 -13.56 -0.93
N ALA A 59 -9.23 -13.55 0.41
CA ALA A 59 -8.04 -13.20 1.22
C ALA A 59 -6.92 -14.22 1.01
N LYS A 60 -7.27 -15.52 1.04
CA LYS A 60 -6.33 -16.61 0.77
C LYS A 60 -5.70 -16.51 -0.62
N GLU A 61 -6.51 -16.28 -1.66
CA GLU A 61 -6.04 -16.17 -3.04
C GLU A 61 -5.09 -14.97 -3.22
N TRP A 62 -5.37 -13.84 -2.55
CA TRP A 62 -4.45 -12.69 -2.53
C TRP A 62 -3.08 -13.06 -1.93
N LEU A 63 -3.08 -13.76 -0.79
CA LEU A 63 -1.85 -14.22 -0.12
C LEU A 63 -1.10 -15.26 -0.97
N ASP A 64 -1.81 -16.18 -1.62
CA ASP A 64 -1.22 -17.20 -2.49
C ASP A 64 -0.52 -16.58 -3.70
N VAL A 65 -1.11 -15.56 -4.33
CA VAL A 65 -0.45 -14.81 -5.41
C VAL A 65 0.83 -14.16 -4.91
N MET A 66 0.81 -13.54 -3.73
CA MET A 66 2.02 -12.91 -3.17
C MET A 66 3.11 -13.93 -2.84
N ARG A 67 2.75 -15.11 -2.33
CA ARG A 67 3.68 -16.22 -2.13
C ARG A 67 4.36 -16.62 -3.45
N GLU A 68 3.59 -16.81 -4.53
CA GLU A 68 4.19 -17.13 -5.83
C GLU A 68 5.10 -16.00 -6.35
N ALA A 69 4.71 -14.74 -6.15
CA ALA A 69 5.56 -13.61 -6.51
C ALA A 69 6.89 -13.64 -5.75
N HIS A 70 6.87 -13.95 -4.45
CA HIS A 70 8.07 -14.08 -3.63
C HIS A 70 8.95 -15.26 -4.03
N ARG A 71 8.36 -16.41 -4.40
CA ARG A 71 9.11 -17.55 -4.97
C ARG A 71 9.85 -17.20 -6.26
N LEU A 72 9.23 -16.34 -7.07
CA LEU A 72 9.84 -15.82 -8.30
C LEU A 72 10.76 -14.62 -8.05
N ASN A 73 11.04 -14.27 -6.79
CA ASN A 73 11.84 -13.12 -6.38
C ASN A 73 11.36 -11.79 -6.99
N ILE A 74 10.04 -11.66 -7.17
CA ILE A 74 9.39 -10.42 -7.59
C ILE A 74 9.23 -9.55 -6.35
N THR A 75 9.68 -8.30 -6.46
CA THR A 75 9.53 -7.29 -5.41
C THR A 75 8.05 -6.97 -5.22
N THR A 76 7.54 -6.99 -3.99
CA THR A 76 6.14 -6.62 -3.72
C THR A 76 5.99 -5.63 -2.57
N SER A 77 4.77 -5.11 -2.42
CA SER A 77 4.34 -4.36 -1.24
C SER A 77 3.07 -4.98 -0.66
N ALA A 78 2.77 -4.65 0.60
CA ALA A 78 1.50 -4.98 1.24
C ALA A 78 0.77 -3.69 1.60
N THR A 79 -0.56 -3.68 1.47
CA THR A 79 -1.38 -2.50 1.78
C THR A 79 -2.52 -2.88 2.71
N MET A 80 -3.01 -1.92 3.48
CA MET A 80 -4.22 -2.09 4.28
C MET A 80 -5.07 -0.82 4.23
N MET A 81 -6.25 -0.93 3.65
CA MET A 81 -7.29 0.10 3.80
C MET A 81 -8.11 -0.23 5.03
N PHE A 82 -8.16 0.69 6.00
CA PHE A 82 -8.91 0.49 7.24
C PHE A 82 -9.78 1.72 7.57
N GLY A 83 -10.69 1.57 8.53
CA GLY A 83 -11.66 2.60 8.90
C GLY A 83 -13.01 2.47 8.21
N HIS A 84 -13.42 1.25 7.88
CA HIS A 84 -14.70 0.97 7.23
C HIS A 84 -15.52 -0.06 8.01
N VAL A 85 -15.74 -1.27 7.48
CA VAL A 85 -16.67 -2.27 8.05
C VAL A 85 -15.97 -3.36 8.86
N GLU A 86 -14.64 -3.31 8.94
CA GLU A 86 -13.81 -4.26 9.66
C GLU A 86 -13.81 -4.03 11.18
N THR A 87 -13.52 -5.08 11.93
CA THR A 87 -13.24 -4.99 13.37
C THR A 87 -11.75 -4.76 13.63
N LEU A 88 -11.39 -4.37 14.86
CA LEU A 88 -9.98 -4.27 15.25
C LEU A 88 -9.25 -5.62 15.11
N GLU A 89 -9.89 -6.71 15.53
CA GLU A 89 -9.34 -8.07 15.42
C GLU A 89 -8.99 -8.42 13.96
N GLU A 90 -9.84 -8.03 13.00
CA GLU A 90 -9.58 -8.28 11.58
C GLU A 90 -8.43 -7.44 11.02
N ARG A 91 -8.18 -6.23 11.57
CA ARG A 91 -6.97 -5.46 11.24
C ARG A 91 -5.72 -6.15 11.78
N PHE A 92 -5.77 -6.66 13.01
CA PHE A 92 -4.66 -7.39 13.61
C PHE A 92 -4.39 -8.71 12.87
N GLN A 93 -5.42 -9.44 12.50
CA GLN A 93 -5.28 -10.65 11.70
C GLN A 93 -4.63 -10.36 10.34
N HIS A 94 -5.00 -9.26 9.67
CA HIS A 94 -4.34 -8.82 8.44
C HIS A 94 -2.81 -8.68 8.66
N LEU A 95 -2.38 -7.99 9.72
CA LEU A 95 -0.95 -7.82 10.02
C LEU A 95 -0.26 -9.17 10.30
N VAL A 96 -0.94 -10.08 11.00
CA VAL A 96 -0.42 -11.44 11.25
C VAL A 96 -0.23 -12.20 9.93
N ASP A 97 -1.21 -12.17 9.04
CA ASP A 97 -1.16 -12.88 7.76
C ASP A 97 -0.04 -12.36 6.85
N ILE A 98 0.13 -11.03 6.78
CA ILE A 98 1.23 -10.40 6.04
C ILE A 98 2.59 -10.79 6.60
N ARG A 99 2.76 -10.73 7.93
CA ARG A 99 4.01 -11.17 8.59
C ARG A 99 4.29 -12.64 8.30
N GLN A 100 3.26 -13.49 8.38
CA GLN A 100 3.40 -14.94 8.20
C GLN A 100 3.90 -15.27 6.80
N VAL A 101 3.39 -14.62 5.74
CA VAL A 101 3.86 -14.84 4.37
C VAL A 101 5.36 -14.61 4.25
N LEU A 102 5.88 -13.51 4.81
CA LEU A 102 7.32 -13.26 4.76
C LEU A 102 8.14 -14.26 5.58
N SER A 103 7.62 -14.70 6.73
CA SER A 103 8.29 -15.70 7.57
C SER A 103 8.42 -17.08 6.92
N GLU A 104 7.72 -17.33 5.80
CA GLU A 104 7.86 -18.56 5.00
C GLU A 104 9.12 -18.56 4.10
N TYR A 105 9.80 -17.41 3.95
CA TYR A 105 10.96 -17.22 3.09
C TYR A 105 12.21 -16.85 3.90
N PRO A 106 13.42 -17.12 3.38
CA PRO A 106 14.65 -16.64 4.02
C PRO A 106 14.74 -15.11 3.99
N ASP A 107 15.45 -14.53 4.95
CA ASP A 107 15.66 -13.07 5.05
C ASP A 107 16.27 -12.42 3.80
N SER A 108 16.92 -13.22 2.93
CA SER A 108 17.48 -12.77 1.66
C SER A 108 16.46 -12.65 0.52
N ALA A 109 15.23 -13.12 0.70
CA ALA A 109 14.17 -12.96 -0.29
C ALA A 109 13.68 -11.50 -0.32
N LYS A 110 13.36 -10.98 -1.51
CA LYS A 110 12.88 -9.58 -1.64
C LYS A 110 11.55 -9.36 -0.90
N GLY A 111 10.57 -10.24 -1.13
CA GLY A 111 9.34 -10.23 -0.34
C GLY A 111 8.53 -8.93 -0.42
N PHE A 112 7.83 -8.59 0.68
CA PHE A 112 7.24 -7.25 0.87
C PHE A 112 8.32 -6.27 1.33
N LEU A 113 8.70 -5.32 0.48
CA LEU A 113 9.63 -4.25 0.89
C LEU A 113 8.95 -3.16 1.73
N ALA A 114 7.63 -3.00 1.58
CA ALA A 114 6.88 -1.96 2.24
C ALA A 114 5.50 -2.42 2.69
N PHE A 115 5.05 -1.87 3.81
CA PHE A 115 3.65 -1.93 4.26
C PHE A 115 3.05 -0.52 4.28
N ILE A 116 1.88 -0.38 3.68
CA ILE A 116 1.22 0.90 3.42
C ILE A 116 -0.21 0.87 4.00
N PRO A 117 -0.41 1.28 5.26
CA PRO A 117 -1.72 1.48 5.82
C PRO A 117 -2.30 2.84 5.41
N TRP A 118 -3.57 2.88 5.03
CA TRP A 118 -4.27 4.10 4.67
C TRP A 118 -5.74 4.05 5.08
N THR A 119 -6.33 5.21 5.33
CA THR A 119 -7.71 5.29 5.82
C THR A 119 -8.70 5.28 4.65
N PHE A 120 -9.84 4.62 4.85
CA PHE A 120 -10.95 4.61 3.90
C PHE A 120 -11.38 6.04 3.57
N GLN A 121 -11.53 6.37 2.30
CA GLN A 121 -12.10 7.65 1.87
C GLN A 121 -13.55 7.38 1.44
N ASP A 122 -14.51 7.94 2.17
CA ASP A 122 -15.92 7.55 2.04
C ASP A 122 -16.67 8.28 0.90
N THR A 123 -16.14 9.41 0.45
CA THR A 123 -16.75 10.28 -0.56
C THR A 123 -16.83 9.57 -1.92
N GLY A 124 -18.02 9.62 -2.54
CA GLY A 124 -18.26 8.99 -3.85
C GLY A 124 -18.31 7.45 -3.85
N THR A 125 -18.11 6.79 -2.70
CA THR A 125 -18.03 5.32 -2.67
C THR A 125 -19.38 4.62 -2.68
N LEU A 126 -19.44 3.45 -3.31
CA LEU A 126 -20.61 2.57 -3.27
C LEU A 126 -20.92 2.10 -1.84
N LEU A 127 -19.88 1.91 -1.03
CA LEU A 127 -20.00 1.47 0.35
C LEU A 127 -20.75 2.50 1.21
N ARG A 128 -20.42 3.80 1.06
CA ARG A 128 -21.20 4.88 1.69
C ARG A 128 -22.64 4.91 1.19
N ARG A 129 -22.87 4.79 -0.13
CA ARG A 129 -24.22 4.83 -0.72
C ARG A 129 -25.13 3.70 -0.25
N ILE A 130 -24.61 2.47 -0.17
CA ILE A 130 -25.43 1.28 0.15
C ILE A 130 -25.48 1.01 1.65
N ARG A 131 -24.40 1.25 2.39
CA ARG A 131 -24.27 0.85 3.80
C ARG A 131 -24.18 2.01 4.78
N GLY A 132 -24.13 3.26 4.30
CA GLY A 132 -23.92 4.42 5.16
C GLY A 132 -22.56 4.42 5.86
N THR A 133 -21.60 3.62 5.39
CA THR A 133 -20.25 3.55 5.96
C THR A 133 -19.57 4.90 5.82
N LYS A 134 -19.00 5.39 6.92
CA LYS A 134 -18.23 6.63 7.01
C LYS A 134 -16.85 6.33 7.54
N ASN A 135 -15.87 7.10 7.11
CA ASN A 135 -14.57 7.09 7.75
C ASN A 135 -14.65 7.90 9.05
N ASN A 136 -14.50 7.22 10.17
CA ASN A 136 -14.46 7.84 11.51
C ASN A 136 -13.05 7.79 12.13
N ILE A 137 -12.03 7.47 11.34
CA ILE A 137 -10.64 7.36 11.81
C ILE A 137 -10.07 8.76 12.03
N LEU A 138 -9.75 9.04 13.28
CA LEU A 138 -9.03 10.25 13.66
C LEU A 138 -7.53 10.10 13.40
N GLY A 139 -6.82 11.23 13.29
CA GLY A 139 -5.37 11.23 13.07
C GLY A 139 -4.59 10.44 14.14
N GLU A 140 -5.04 10.49 15.41
CA GLU A 140 -4.46 9.68 16.49
C GLU A 140 -4.58 8.16 16.28
N GLU A 141 -5.69 7.69 15.72
CA GLU A 141 -5.89 6.26 15.44
C GLU A 141 -5.02 5.83 14.25
N TYR A 142 -4.83 6.71 13.26
CA TYR A 142 -3.88 6.47 12.18
C TYR A 142 -2.43 6.38 12.69
N ILE A 143 -2.02 7.30 13.57
CA ILE A 143 -0.69 7.28 14.20
C ILE A 143 -0.49 5.97 14.99
N ARG A 144 -1.49 5.54 15.78
CA ARG A 144 -1.46 4.24 16.47
C ARG A 144 -1.30 3.09 15.47
N MET A 145 -2.01 3.11 14.34
CA MET A 145 -1.90 2.07 13.33
C MET A 145 -0.49 2.00 12.73
N ILE A 146 0.16 3.13 12.46
CA ILE A 146 1.56 3.17 12.01
C ILE A 146 2.50 2.53 13.06
N ALA A 147 2.36 2.92 14.33
CA ALA A 147 3.16 2.36 15.42
C ALA A 147 2.95 0.85 15.58
N MET A 148 1.69 0.40 15.55
CA MET A 148 1.36 -1.03 15.62
C MET A 148 1.93 -1.78 14.42
N SER A 149 1.87 -1.21 13.20
CA SER A 149 2.45 -1.82 12.01
C SER A 149 3.96 -2.02 12.14
N ARG A 150 4.68 -1.00 12.63
CA ARG A 150 6.13 -1.09 12.91
C ARG A 150 6.46 -2.19 13.92
N ILE A 151 5.67 -2.32 14.98
CA ILE A 151 5.89 -3.34 16.03
C ILE A 151 5.55 -4.75 15.51
N MET A 152 4.45 -4.88 14.77
CA MET A 152 3.92 -6.18 14.37
C MET A 152 4.56 -6.75 13.10
N LEU A 153 5.17 -5.92 12.27
CA LEU A 153 5.81 -6.31 11.01
C LEU A 153 7.34 -6.10 11.07
N PRO A 154 8.06 -6.76 12.00
CA PRO A 154 9.51 -6.55 12.14
C PRO A 154 10.31 -7.00 10.91
N ASN A 155 9.73 -7.86 10.07
CA ASN A 155 10.30 -8.36 8.82
C ASN A 155 9.97 -7.49 7.59
N ILE A 156 9.24 -6.38 7.77
CA ILE A 156 9.03 -5.37 6.73
C ILE A 156 9.76 -4.09 7.13
N LYS A 157 10.84 -3.78 6.40
CA LYS A 157 11.69 -2.63 6.72
C LYS A 157 10.92 -1.31 6.60
N ASN A 158 10.14 -1.14 5.55
CA ASN A 158 9.55 0.15 5.23
C ASN A 158 8.07 0.24 5.60
N ILE A 159 7.72 1.23 6.42
CA ILE A 159 6.33 1.55 6.77
C ILE A 159 6.04 2.93 6.20
N GLN A 160 5.03 3.00 5.32
CA GLN A 160 4.67 4.23 4.62
C GLN A 160 3.58 5.00 5.37
N ALA A 161 3.80 6.30 5.61
CA ALA A 161 2.76 7.24 6.00
C ALA A 161 2.03 7.78 4.75
N SER A 162 0.76 7.42 4.59
CA SER A 162 -0.09 7.85 3.48
C SER A 162 -0.70 9.22 3.73
N TRP A 163 0.12 10.27 3.57
CA TRP A 163 -0.30 11.67 3.74
C TRP A 163 -1.52 12.06 2.89
N LEU A 164 -1.77 11.37 1.77
CA LEU A 164 -2.95 11.58 0.93
C LEU A 164 -4.26 11.43 1.71
N THR A 165 -4.27 10.55 2.71
CA THR A 165 -5.50 10.21 3.45
C THR A 165 -5.63 10.92 4.80
N VAL A 166 -4.53 11.48 5.32
CA VAL A 166 -4.48 12.03 6.68
C VAL A 166 -3.86 13.42 6.79
N GLY A 167 -3.32 13.96 5.70
CA GLY A 167 -2.69 15.26 5.66
C GLY A 167 -1.24 15.27 6.11
N LYS A 168 -0.61 16.44 5.95
CA LYS A 168 0.81 16.68 6.21
C LYS A 168 1.15 16.49 7.69
N GLU A 169 0.39 17.14 8.57
CA GLU A 169 0.70 17.22 10.00
C GLU A 169 0.68 15.83 10.63
N ILE A 170 -0.33 15.02 10.32
CA ILE A 170 -0.43 13.64 10.81
C ILE A 170 0.70 12.79 10.23
N ALA A 171 0.98 12.90 8.94
CA ALA A 171 2.08 12.14 8.32
C ALA A 171 3.46 12.50 8.93
N GLN A 172 3.69 13.78 9.28
CA GLN A 172 4.91 14.21 9.98
C GLN A 172 5.04 13.54 11.35
N VAL A 173 3.96 13.47 12.12
CA VAL A 173 3.95 12.75 13.40
C VAL A 173 4.18 11.25 13.19
N CYS A 174 3.68 10.66 12.11
CA CYS A 174 3.90 9.25 11.79
C CYS A 174 5.39 8.88 11.62
N LEU A 175 6.27 9.82 11.24
CA LEU A 175 7.71 9.58 11.19
C LEU A 175 8.28 9.22 12.57
N TYR A 176 7.77 9.87 13.63
CA TYR A 176 8.11 9.55 15.02
C TYR A 176 7.44 8.26 15.54
N ALA A 177 6.37 7.83 14.86
CA ALA A 177 5.64 6.61 15.21
C ALA A 177 6.19 5.35 14.54
N GLY A 178 7.26 5.47 13.73
CA GLY A 178 7.94 4.34 13.09
C GLY A 178 7.77 4.25 11.57
N ALA A 179 7.07 5.20 10.94
CA ALA A 179 7.13 5.34 9.49
C ALA A 179 8.52 5.84 9.07
N ASN A 180 9.03 5.31 7.96
CA ASN A 180 10.30 5.75 7.36
C ASN A 180 10.14 6.02 5.86
N ASP A 181 8.90 6.00 5.37
CA ASP A 181 8.55 6.32 3.99
C ASP A 181 7.39 7.33 4.00
N PHE A 182 7.63 8.52 3.45
CA PHE A 182 6.66 9.63 3.46
C PHE A 182 5.79 9.63 2.20
N GLY A 183 5.51 8.46 1.64
CA GLY A 183 4.67 8.29 0.47
C GLY A 183 5.26 8.86 -0.82
N SER A 184 4.59 8.53 -1.92
CA SER A 184 4.97 8.99 -3.25
C SER A 184 4.09 10.13 -3.73
N ILE A 185 4.62 10.91 -4.67
CA ILE A 185 3.84 11.88 -5.44
C ILE A 185 3.01 11.08 -6.44
N MET A 186 1.68 11.26 -6.42
CA MET A 186 0.83 10.68 -7.48
C MET A 186 0.88 11.60 -8.70
N LEU A 187 1.57 11.14 -9.75
CA LEU A 187 1.68 11.86 -11.02
C LEU A 187 0.39 11.76 -11.85
N GLU A 188 -0.40 10.69 -11.67
CA GLU A 188 -1.68 10.48 -12.34
C GLU A 188 -2.83 10.36 -11.32
N GLU A 189 -3.83 11.20 -11.50
CA GLU A 189 -4.74 11.68 -10.47
C GLU A 189 -6.05 10.86 -10.36
N ASN A 190 -6.02 9.52 -10.47
CA ASN A 190 -7.26 8.82 -10.88
C ASN A 190 -8.07 8.06 -9.82
N VAL A 191 -7.55 7.78 -8.61
CA VAL A 191 -8.31 6.92 -7.65
C VAL A 191 -8.54 7.57 -6.29
N VAL A 192 -7.49 8.05 -5.62
CA VAL A 192 -7.61 8.64 -4.26
C VAL A 192 -8.09 10.09 -4.33
N SER A 193 -7.68 10.84 -5.36
CA SER A 193 -8.23 12.17 -5.69
C SER A 193 -9.73 12.09 -6.03
N ALA A 194 -10.11 11.13 -6.87
CA ALA A 194 -11.52 10.87 -7.22
C ALA A 194 -12.38 10.45 -6.01
N ALA A 195 -11.76 9.88 -4.96
CA ALA A 195 -12.40 9.54 -3.69
C ALA A 195 -12.43 10.71 -2.68
N GLY A 196 -11.97 11.91 -3.07
CA GLY A 196 -12.14 13.15 -2.29
C GLY A 196 -10.98 13.51 -1.36
N ALA A 197 -9.80 12.90 -1.49
CA ALA A 197 -8.62 13.28 -0.72
C ALA A 197 -8.09 14.67 -1.15
N PRO A 198 -8.13 15.69 -0.27
CA PRO A 198 -7.81 17.08 -0.64
C PRO A 198 -6.31 17.37 -0.61
N HIS A 199 -5.51 16.44 -0.10
CA HIS A 199 -4.09 16.69 0.13
C HIS A 199 -3.31 16.53 -1.18
N ARG A 200 -2.42 17.49 -1.42
CA ARG A 200 -1.49 17.52 -2.55
C ARG A 200 -0.10 17.89 -2.03
N PHE A 201 0.92 17.28 -2.63
CA PHE A 201 2.30 17.68 -2.46
C PHE A 201 3.01 17.66 -3.80
N THR A 202 3.95 18.59 -3.95
CA THR A 202 5.04 18.54 -4.92
C THR A 202 6.26 17.83 -4.32
N PHE A 203 7.27 17.52 -5.15
CA PHE A 203 8.51 16.93 -4.66
C PHE A 203 9.26 17.86 -3.67
N LYS A 204 9.15 19.19 -3.82
CA LYS A 204 9.77 20.14 -2.89
C LYS A 204 9.02 20.16 -1.56
N THR A 205 7.70 20.18 -1.61
CA THR A 205 6.87 20.29 -0.41
C THR A 205 6.85 18.99 0.42
N ILE A 206 7.03 17.81 -0.19
CA ILE A 206 7.36 16.57 0.56
C ILE A 206 8.68 16.72 1.31
N GLN A 207 9.74 17.13 0.62
CA GLN A 207 11.07 17.28 1.25
C GLN A 207 11.03 18.27 2.40
N GLU A 208 10.33 19.39 2.21
CA GLU A 208 10.15 20.40 3.26
C GLU A 208 9.37 19.85 4.45
N ALA A 209 8.29 19.09 4.22
CA ALA A 209 7.56 18.44 5.31
C ALA A 209 8.44 17.47 6.11
N ILE A 210 9.30 16.70 5.45
CA ILE A 210 10.24 15.78 6.11
C ILE A 210 11.27 16.56 6.94
N ARG A 211 11.86 17.64 6.38
CA ARG A 211 12.82 18.50 7.11
C ARG A 211 12.18 19.19 8.32
N GLN A 212 10.97 19.71 8.16
CA GLN A 212 10.21 20.33 9.27
C GLN A 212 9.90 19.34 10.39
N ALA A 213 9.77 18.05 10.06
CA ALA A 213 9.63 16.99 11.04
C ALA A 213 10.98 16.56 11.65
N GLY A 214 12.11 17.16 11.28
CA GLY A 214 13.44 16.85 11.83
C GLY A 214 14.16 15.67 11.18
N TYR A 215 13.73 15.24 9.99
CA TYR A 215 14.34 14.12 9.25
C TYR A 215 15.02 14.59 7.96
N GLU A 216 15.92 13.76 7.42
CA GLU A 216 16.59 14.01 6.15
C GLU A 216 15.78 13.36 4.99
N PRO A 217 15.29 14.14 4.01
CA PRO A 217 14.57 13.57 2.89
C PRO A 217 15.51 12.83 1.93
N GLN A 218 15.11 11.62 1.54
CA GLN A 218 15.84 10.81 0.57
C GLN A 218 14.90 10.34 -0.56
N LEU A 219 15.30 10.59 -1.81
CA LEU A 219 14.60 10.05 -2.97
C LEU A 219 14.96 8.57 -3.15
N ARG A 220 13.97 7.73 -3.42
CA ARG A 220 14.15 6.28 -3.60
C ARG A 220 13.52 5.76 -4.89
N ASN A 221 13.98 4.61 -5.37
CA ASN A 221 13.26 3.80 -6.37
C ASN A 221 12.20 2.89 -5.70
N GLN A 222 11.57 2.02 -6.49
CA GLN A 222 10.61 1.03 -6.00
C GLN A 222 11.26 -0.10 -5.18
N GLU A 223 12.55 -0.35 -5.38
CA GLU A 223 13.35 -1.30 -4.61
C GLU A 223 13.93 -0.69 -3.32
N TYR A 224 13.56 0.56 -3.01
CA TYR A 224 14.07 1.34 -1.88
C TYR A 224 15.56 1.71 -1.94
N ASP A 225 16.20 1.62 -3.11
CA ASP A 225 17.53 2.19 -3.31
C ASP A 225 17.46 3.70 -3.43
N PHE A 226 18.41 4.38 -2.81
CA PHE A 226 18.51 5.82 -2.88
C PHE A 226 18.91 6.29 -4.28
N ARG A 227 18.29 7.39 -4.70
CA ARG A 227 18.54 8.04 -5.97
C ARG A 227 18.89 9.49 -5.74
N THR A 228 19.79 10.01 -6.57
CA THR A 228 19.98 11.44 -6.71
C THR A 228 18.76 12.05 -7.37
N LEU A 229 18.33 13.22 -6.87
CA LEU A 229 17.30 14.00 -7.52
C LEU A 229 17.81 14.42 -8.93
N PRO A 230 17.06 14.16 -10.01
CA PRO A 230 17.48 14.59 -11.34
C PRO A 230 17.55 16.10 -11.45
N GLU A 231 18.56 16.63 -12.14
CA GLU A 231 18.73 18.07 -12.37
C GLU A 231 17.59 18.68 -13.19
N THR A 232 16.92 17.87 -14.01
CA THR A 232 15.85 18.26 -14.92
C THR A 232 14.45 17.97 -14.37
N VAL A 233 14.29 17.81 -13.05
CA VAL A 233 12.95 17.60 -12.47
C VAL A 233 12.12 18.88 -12.58
N GLU A 234 11.00 18.79 -13.29
CA GLU A 234 9.98 19.82 -13.33
C GLU A 234 9.05 19.67 -12.12
N GLU A 235 8.76 20.78 -11.46
CA GLU A 235 7.80 20.79 -10.36
C GLU A 235 6.38 20.76 -10.90
N GLN A 236 5.54 19.87 -10.38
CA GLN A 236 4.12 19.85 -10.70
C GLN A 236 3.45 21.15 -10.23
N VAL A 237 2.63 21.74 -11.11
CA VAL A 237 1.73 22.84 -10.75
C VAL A 237 0.52 22.26 -10.02
N ILE A 238 0.25 22.75 -8.81
CA ILE A 238 -0.94 22.41 -8.04
C ILE A 238 -1.95 23.54 -8.21
N ASP A 239 -3.00 23.31 -8.99
CA ASP A 239 -4.16 24.20 -9.07
C ASP A 239 -5.20 23.77 -8.01
N TYR A 240 -5.66 24.74 -7.20
CA TYR A 240 -6.65 24.55 -6.14
C TYR A 240 -8.08 24.83 -6.62
#